data_AF-A0A1G6U066-F1
#
_entry.id   AF-A0A1G6U066-F1
#
_cell.length_a   1.000
_cell.length_b   1.000
_cell.length_c   1.000
_cell.angle_alpha   90.00
_cell.angle_beta   90.00
_cell.angle_gamma   90.00
#
_symmetry.space_group_name_H-M   'P 1'
#
loop_
_entity.id
_entity.type
_entity.pdbx_description
1 polymer ?
#
loop_
_entity_poly.entity_id
_entity_poly.type
_entity_poly.pdbx_seq_one_letter_code
_entity_poly.pdbx_strand_id
1 'polypeptide(L)'
;MDHLARARELLAAHPVVDGHNDLPWALREQVGYDLDARDIAADQRGLLHTDLNRLRAGGVGGQFWSVYVRTDLTGDAAVSATLEQIDVVGELIARYPTHLRRALTADDLEKARAEGCIASLMGAEGGHSINNSLGTLRALYELGVRYMTLTHNDNIDWADSATDLPRLGGLSAFGHEVVREMNRVGMLVDLSHVADGVMRDAIATSTAPVIFSHSSSRAVCDHPRNIPDDVLAALPANGGVAMATFVPKFVLPEAVVWTLAADRNMREHGLHHLDTTPQAMRIHEDFEAAHPRPEATVATIADHLDHMRAVAGIDHIGIGGDYDGTAFTPRGLEDVSGYPNLIAELLGRGWSEGDLAKLTWRNGVRVLRDAEAVARDEQSRRGPSHATIAELDGVH
;
A
#
# COMPACT_ATOMS: atom_id res chain seq x y z
N MET A 1 -32.89 -6.39 -5.45
CA MET A 1 -31.98 -7.48 -5.07
C MET A 1 -31.04 -6.94 -4.01
N ASP A 2 -30.68 -7.75 -3.02
CA ASP A 2 -29.72 -7.36 -1.98
C ASP A 2 -28.32 -7.21 -2.61
N HIS A 3 -27.80 -5.98 -2.69
CA HIS A 3 -26.47 -5.72 -3.25
C HIS A 3 -25.36 -6.37 -2.42
N LEU A 4 -25.55 -6.57 -1.13
CA LEU A 4 -24.54 -7.20 -0.27
C LEU A 4 -24.41 -8.70 -0.55
N ALA A 5 -25.52 -9.40 -0.79
CA ALA A 5 -25.48 -10.79 -1.24
C ALA A 5 -24.76 -10.93 -2.59
N ARG A 6 -25.08 -10.06 -3.55
CA ARG A 6 -24.42 -10.04 -4.87
C ARG A 6 -22.92 -9.70 -4.77
N ALA A 7 -22.55 -8.78 -3.90
CA ALA A 7 -21.16 -8.44 -3.63
C ALA A 7 -20.36 -9.66 -3.12
N ARG A 8 -20.93 -10.44 -2.19
CA ARG A 8 -20.30 -11.67 -1.70
C ARG A 8 -20.17 -12.74 -2.78
N GLU A 9 -21.18 -12.92 -3.62
CA GLU A 9 -21.12 -13.84 -4.77
C GLU A 9 -20.02 -13.44 -5.75
N LEU A 10 -19.90 -12.15 -6.06
CA LEU A 10 -18.83 -11.62 -6.91
C LEU A 10 -17.46 -11.88 -6.30
N LEU A 11 -17.27 -11.56 -5.01
CA LEU A 11 -16.01 -11.74 -4.31
C LEU A 11 -15.61 -13.21 -4.15
N ALA A 12 -16.57 -14.14 -4.09
CA ALA A 12 -16.27 -15.56 -4.12
C ALA A 12 -15.64 -16.00 -5.46
N ALA A 13 -15.99 -15.35 -6.58
CA ALA A 13 -15.43 -15.62 -7.90
C ALA A 13 -14.17 -14.80 -8.21
N HIS A 14 -14.19 -13.52 -7.81
CA HIS A 14 -13.16 -12.51 -8.06
C HIS A 14 -12.85 -11.77 -6.75
N PRO A 15 -12.08 -12.41 -5.85
CA PRO A 15 -11.79 -11.85 -4.54
C PRO A 15 -10.91 -10.60 -4.65
N VAL A 16 -10.73 -9.89 -3.53
CA VAL A 16 -9.86 -8.71 -3.46
C VAL A 16 -8.39 -9.14 -3.48
N VAL A 17 -7.59 -8.49 -4.33
CA VAL A 17 -6.15 -8.32 -4.21
C VAL A 17 -5.92 -6.99 -3.51
N ASP A 18 -5.68 -7.04 -2.21
CA ASP A 18 -5.44 -5.84 -1.42
C ASP A 18 -3.97 -5.43 -1.50
N GLY A 19 -3.75 -4.16 -1.82
CA GLY A 19 -2.44 -3.59 -2.13
C GLY A 19 -1.54 -3.33 -0.93
N HIS A 20 -2.07 -3.21 0.29
CA HIS A 20 -1.27 -2.81 1.46
C HIS A 20 -1.95 -3.13 2.79
N ASN A 21 -1.29 -3.95 3.62
CA ASN A 21 -1.71 -4.29 4.99
C ASN A 21 -0.48 -4.45 5.89
N ASP A 22 -0.46 -3.72 7.01
CA ASP A 22 0.67 -3.61 7.94
C ASP A 22 0.60 -4.58 9.12
N LEU A 23 -0.14 -5.68 9.01
CA LEU A 23 -0.16 -6.73 10.03
C LEU A 23 1.27 -7.10 10.53
N PRO A 24 2.30 -7.24 9.66
CA PRO A 24 3.67 -7.48 10.15
C PRO A 24 4.18 -6.40 11.11
N TRP A 25 4.00 -5.12 10.79
CA TRP A 25 4.41 -4.02 11.68
C TRP A 25 3.58 -3.99 12.98
N ALA A 26 2.28 -4.24 12.90
CA ALA A 26 1.44 -4.34 14.09
C ALA A 26 1.89 -5.49 15.03
N LEU A 27 2.29 -6.63 14.48
CA LEU A 27 2.87 -7.75 15.25
C LEU A 27 4.22 -7.38 15.89
N ARG A 28 5.06 -6.61 15.17
CA ARG A 28 6.31 -6.09 15.71
C ARG A 28 6.06 -5.25 16.97
N GLU A 29 5.22 -4.23 16.85
CA GLU A 29 5.02 -3.24 17.90
C GLU A 29 4.22 -3.80 19.09
N GLN A 30 3.20 -4.61 18.82
CA GLN A 30 2.31 -5.09 19.89
C GLN A 30 2.91 -6.24 20.70
N VAL A 31 3.63 -7.15 20.05
CA VAL A 31 4.04 -8.42 20.67
C VAL A 31 5.48 -8.85 20.36
N GLY A 32 6.27 -8.00 19.70
CA GLY A 32 7.66 -8.35 19.35
C GLY A 32 7.75 -9.63 18.52
N TYR A 33 6.77 -9.84 17.64
CA TYR A 33 6.60 -11.05 16.83
C TYR A 33 6.28 -12.35 17.59
N ASP A 34 5.85 -12.29 18.86
CA ASP A 34 5.24 -13.47 19.51
C ASP A 34 3.88 -13.79 18.85
N LEU A 35 3.90 -14.66 17.83
CA LEU A 35 2.72 -15.04 17.06
C LEU A 35 1.71 -15.87 17.87
N ASP A 36 2.11 -16.47 19.00
CA ASP A 36 1.14 -17.13 19.89
C ASP A 36 0.30 -16.08 20.64
N ALA A 37 0.90 -14.93 20.98
CA ALA A 37 0.19 -13.80 21.60
C ALA A 37 -0.76 -13.06 20.63
N ARG A 38 -0.60 -13.27 19.32
CA ARG A 38 -1.47 -12.75 18.25
C ARG A 38 -1.76 -13.82 17.19
N ASP A 39 -2.33 -14.95 17.62
CA ASP A 39 -2.73 -16.01 16.71
C ASP A 39 -3.88 -15.56 15.79
N ILE A 40 -3.58 -15.26 14.53
CA ILE A 40 -4.57 -14.79 13.55
C ILE A 40 -5.55 -15.89 13.08
N ALA A 41 -5.42 -17.14 13.54
CA ALA A 41 -6.49 -18.12 13.40
C ALA A 41 -7.62 -17.91 14.43
N ALA A 42 -7.33 -17.21 15.53
CA ALA A 42 -8.33 -16.78 16.51
C ALA A 42 -8.93 -15.41 16.15
N ASP A 43 -9.98 -15.01 16.86
CA ASP A 43 -10.57 -13.69 16.72
C ASP A 43 -9.65 -12.62 17.34
N GLN A 44 -9.19 -11.69 16.51
CA GLN A 44 -8.30 -10.59 16.92
C GLN A 44 -9.01 -9.24 16.93
N ARG A 45 -10.35 -9.21 16.89
CA ARG A 45 -11.13 -7.96 16.92
C ARG A 45 -10.77 -7.11 18.14
N GLY A 46 -10.60 -5.81 17.91
CA GLY A 46 -10.20 -4.83 18.93
C GLY A 46 -8.70 -4.79 19.22
N LEU A 47 -7.91 -5.74 18.70
CA LEU A 47 -6.44 -5.74 18.78
C LEU A 47 -5.80 -5.51 17.41
N LEU A 48 -6.40 -6.10 16.37
CA LEU A 48 -5.97 -6.02 14.98
C LEU A 48 -7.18 -5.80 14.07
N HIS A 49 -6.97 -5.15 12.93
CA HIS A 49 -7.89 -5.15 11.80
C HIS A 49 -7.91 -6.51 11.09
N THR A 50 -6.86 -7.31 11.21
CA THR A 50 -6.69 -8.54 10.44
C THR A 50 -6.74 -9.81 11.29
N ASP A 51 -7.55 -10.78 10.85
CA ASP A 51 -7.39 -12.20 11.16
C ASP A 51 -7.96 -13.06 10.01
N LEU A 52 -7.68 -14.37 10.02
CA LEU A 52 -8.00 -15.28 8.91
C LEU A 52 -9.50 -15.40 8.64
N ASN A 53 -10.32 -15.34 9.69
CA ASN A 53 -11.78 -15.42 9.55
C ASN A 53 -12.34 -14.15 8.92
N ARG A 54 -11.85 -12.98 9.34
CA ARG A 54 -12.25 -11.70 8.77
C ARG A 54 -11.76 -11.52 7.33
N LEU A 55 -10.54 -11.94 7.00
CA LEU A 55 -10.04 -11.91 5.61
C LEU A 55 -10.96 -12.71 4.68
N ARG A 56 -11.38 -13.91 5.10
CA ARG A 56 -12.33 -14.75 4.36
C ARG A 56 -13.71 -14.10 4.25
N ALA A 57 -14.22 -13.54 5.35
CA ALA A 57 -15.51 -12.85 5.36
C ALA A 57 -15.52 -11.60 4.45
N GLY A 58 -14.38 -10.93 4.34
CA GLY A 58 -14.16 -9.80 3.44
C GLY A 58 -13.94 -10.19 1.98
N GLY A 59 -13.75 -11.47 1.68
CA GLY A 59 -13.46 -11.93 0.33
C GLY A 59 -12.07 -11.51 -0.16
N VAL A 60 -11.07 -11.45 0.72
CA VAL A 60 -9.67 -11.24 0.34
C VAL A 60 -9.10 -12.55 -0.19
N GLY A 61 -8.48 -12.49 -1.38
CA GLY A 61 -7.88 -13.64 -2.06
C GLY A 61 -6.43 -13.43 -2.44
N GLY A 62 -5.96 -12.18 -2.44
CA GLY A 62 -4.56 -11.81 -2.51
C GLY A 62 -4.29 -10.67 -1.54
N GLN A 63 -3.14 -10.72 -0.86
CA GLN A 63 -2.69 -9.66 0.03
C GLN A 63 -1.22 -9.39 -0.24
N PHE A 64 -0.89 -8.13 -0.50
CA PHE A 64 0.46 -7.65 -0.29
C PHE A 64 0.63 -7.30 1.19
N TRP A 65 1.41 -8.12 1.89
CA TRP A 65 1.81 -7.85 3.25
C TRP A 65 2.93 -6.81 3.22
N SER A 66 2.68 -5.66 3.85
CA SER A 66 3.68 -4.62 3.98
C SER A 66 4.82 -5.13 4.85
N VAL A 67 6.05 -5.01 4.35
CA VAL A 67 7.28 -5.19 5.13
C VAL A 67 7.88 -3.84 5.52
N TYR A 68 7.00 -2.89 5.83
CA TYR A 68 7.33 -1.55 6.32
C TYR A 68 8.29 -1.56 7.50
N VAL A 69 9.18 -0.57 7.51
CA VAL A 69 10.00 -0.20 8.66
C VAL A 69 10.06 1.32 8.77
N ARG A 70 10.21 1.83 9.99
CA ARG A 70 10.30 3.28 10.24
C ARG A 70 11.43 3.95 9.46
N THR A 71 11.18 5.17 9.02
CA THR A 71 12.11 6.03 8.28
C THR A 71 13.26 6.58 9.12
N ASP A 72 13.14 6.58 10.45
CA ASP A 72 14.22 6.96 11.36
C ASP A 72 15.23 5.82 11.62
N LEU A 73 14.94 4.61 11.15
CA LEU A 73 15.95 3.58 10.98
C LEU A 73 16.75 3.87 9.70
N THR A 74 18.06 3.91 9.80
CA THR A 74 18.95 4.23 8.67
C THR A 74 20.04 3.17 8.52
N GLY A 75 20.67 3.12 7.35
CA GLY A 75 21.76 2.19 7.12
C GLY A 75 21.34 0.73 7.25
N ASP A 76 22.22 -0.08 7.85
CA ASP A 76 21.99 -1.50 8.06
C ASP A 76 20.84 -1.80 9.04
N ALA A 77 20.43 -0.83 9.87
CA ALA A 77 19.31 -1.01 10.80
C ALA A 77 17.98 -1.11 10.05
N ALA A 78 17.75 -0.28 9.04
CA ALA A 78 16.55 -0.35 8.20
C ALA A 78 16.50 -1.67 7.41
N VAL A 79 17.64 -2.08 6.84
CA VAL A 79 17.74 -3.36 6.12
C VAL A 79 17.44 -4.53 7.06
N SER A 80 18.06 -4.57 8.25
CA SER A 80 17.84 -5.66 9.22
C SER A 80 16.38 -5.73 9.66
N ALA A 81 15.76 -4.60 9.98
CA ALA A 81 14.33 -4.58 10.33
C ALA A 81 13.44 -5.03 9.16
N THR A 82 13.81 -4.71 7.91
CA THR A 82 13.07 -5.17 6.73
C THR A 82 13.17 -6.68 6.58
N LEU A 83 14.33 -7.26 6.87
CA LEU A 83 14.52 -8.72 6.87
C LEU A 83 13.67 -9.39 7.97
N GLU A 84 13.57 -8.81 9.15
CA GLU A 84 12.68 -9.28 10.23
C GLU A 84 11.20 -9.24 9.80
N GLN A 85 10.78 -8.19 9.11
CA GLN A 85 9.42 -8.08 8.56
C GLN A 85 9.15 -9.13 7.47
N ILE A 86 10.12 -9.42 6.60
CA ILE A 86 10.02 -10.50 5.60
C ILE A 86 9.92 -11.86 6.29
N ASP A 87 10.69 -12.08 7.35
CA ASP A 87 10.73 -13.33 8.11
C ASP A 87 9.37 -13.63 8.76
N VAL A 88 8.78 -12.65 9.45
CA VAL A 88 7.46 -12.87 10.10
C VAL A 88 6.35 -13.16 9.09
N VAL A 89 6.38 -12.57 7.87
CA VAL A 89 5.44 -12.96 6.80
C VAL A 89 5.67 -14.42 6.39
N GLY A 90 6.92 -14.85 6.31
CA GLY A 90 7.28 -16.25 6.09
C GLY A 90 6.76 -17.19 7.18
N GLU A 91 6.90 -16.80 8.45
CA GLU A 91 6.37 -17.54 9.60
C GLU A 91 4.84 -17.66 9.56
N LEU A 92 4.12 -16.56 9.28
CA LEU A 92 2.66 -16.57 9.13
C LEU A 92 2.23 -17.56 8.04
N ILE A 93 2.87 -17.53 6.86
CA ILE A 93 2.55 -18.45 5.77
C ILE A 93 2.81 -19.91 6.17
N ALA A 94 3.92 -20.17 6.86
CA ALA A 94 4.29 -21.52 7.31
C ALA A 94 3.34 -22.05 8.41
N ARG A 95 2.87 -21.16 9.29
CA ARG A 95 1.97 -21.46 10.40
C ARG A 95 0.54 -21.74 9.93
N TYR A 96 0.08 -21.10 8.86
CA TYR A 96 -1.29 -21.24 8.35
C TYR A 96 -1.36 -21.75 6.89
N PRO A 97 -0.78 -22.92 6.56
CA PRO A 97 -0.59 -23.38 5.18
C PRO A 97 -1.89 -23.76 4.45
N THR A 98 -3.00 -23.93 5.19
CA THR A 98 -4.34 -24.17 4.63
C THR A 98 -5.12 -22.89 4.36
N HIS A 99 -4.57 -21.73 4.75
CA HIS A 99 -5.19 -20.43 4.58
C HIS A 99 -4.36 -19.50 3.71
N LEU A 100 -3.03 -19.53 3.88
CA LEU A 100 -2.09 -18.63 3.23
C LEU A 100 -1.18 -19.41 2.29
N ARG A 101 -0.92 -18.84 1.11
CA ARG A 101 -0.01 -19.41 0.11
C ARG A 101 0.96 -18.33 -0.34
N ARG A 102 2.26 -18.57 -0.18
CA ARG A 102 3.27 -17.68 -0.76
C ARG A 102 3.05 -17.53 -2.27
N ALA A 103 2.94 -16.29 -2.73
CA ALA A 103 2.81 -15.96 -4.14
C ALA A 103 3.94 -15.03 -4.57
N LEU A 104 4.63 -15.41 -5.65
CA LEU A 104 5.76 -14.67 -6.21
C LEU A 104 5.47 -14.19 -7.64
N THR A 105 4.36 -14.64 -8.22
CA THR A 105 3.98 -14.36 -9.60
C THR A 105 2.47 -14.18 -9.74
N ALA A 106 2.05 -13.62 -10.86
CA ALA A 106 0.65 -13.55 -11.26
C ALA A 106 -0.01 -14.94 -11.38
N ASP A 107 0.77 -15.96 -11.75
CA ASP A 107 0.28 -17.34 -11.83
C ASP A 107 0.12 -17.97 -10.45
N ASP A 108 0.94 -17.58 -9.47
CA ASP A 108 0.76 -17.99 -8.07
C ASP A 108 -0.51 -17.38 -7.45
N LEU A 109 -0.84 -16.13 -7.78
CA LEU A 109 -2.13 -15.50 -7.42
C LEU A 109 -3.30 -16.36 -7.92
N GLU A 110 -3.30 -16.70 -9.21
CA GLU A 110 -4.36 -17.53 -9.80
C GLU A 110 -4.42 -18.93 -9.22
N LYS A 111 -3.26 -19.53 -8.92
CA LYS A 111 -3.18 -20.84 -8.29
C LYS A 111 -3.74 -20.82 -6.87
N ALA A 112 -3.37 -19.84 -6.04
CA ALA A 112 -3.89 -19.72 -4.68
C ALA A 112 -5.42 -19.53 -4.70
N ARG A 113 -5.95 -18.70 -5.61
CA ARG A 113 -7.39 -18.54 -5.81
C ARG A 113 -8.07 -19.87 -6.15
N ALA A 114 -7.51 -20.65 -7.07
CA ALA A 114 -8.05 -21.95 -7.45
C ALA A 114 -8.03 -22.98 -6.31
N GLU A 115 -7.05 -22.87 -5.39
CA GLU A 115 -6.91 -23.72 -4.21
C GLU A 115 -7.73 -23.21 -3.00
N GLY A 116 -8.36 -22.02 -3.10
CA GLY A 116 -9.10 -21.41 -1.99
C GLY A 116 -8.21 -20.85 -0.88
N CYS A 117 -6.94 -20.59 -1.17
CA CYS A 117 -5.98 -19.94 -0.29
C CYS A 117 -5.86 -18.45 -0.63
N ILE A 118 -5.49 -17.66 0.37
CA ILE A 118 -5.10 -16.26 0.16
C ILE A 118 -3.65 -16.26 -0.34
N ALA A 119 -3.43 -15.72 -1.53
CA ALA A 119 -2.09 -15.47 -2.04
C ALA A 119 -1.42 -14.36 -1.20
N SER A 120 -0.30 -14.70 -0.59
CA SER A 120 0.49 -13.82 0.27
C SER A 120 1.74 -13.37 -0.49
N LEU A 121 1.75 -12.11 -0.88
CA LEU A 121 2.88 -11.39 -1.49
C LEU A 121 3.47 -10.43 -0.45
N MET A 122 4.63 -9.83 -0.76
CA MET A 122 5.27 -8.83 0.10
C MET A 122 5.55 -7.55 -0.68
N GLY A 123 5.46 -6.41 0.01
CA GLY A 123 5.84 -5.11 -0.54
C GLY A 123 6.61 -4.29 0.49
N ALA A 124 7.78 -3.78 0.09
CA ALA A 124 8.59 -2.93 0.95
C ALA A 124 8.07 -1.49 0.89
N GLU A 125 7.93 -0.85 2.04
CA GLU A 125 7.36 0.50 2.12
C GLU A 125 8.44 1.53 2.43
N GLY A 126 9.10 2.00 1.37
CA GLY A 126 10.11 3.04 1.41
C GLY A 126 11.49 2.57 0.95
N GLY A 127 12.13 3.40 0.12
CA GLY A 127 13.45 3.14 -0.45
C GLY A 127 14.61 3.13 0.56
N HIS A 128 14.40 3.60 1.79
CA HIS A 128 15.39 3.42 2.87
C HIS A 128 15.65 1.94 3.19
N SER A 129 14.71 1.05 2.87
CA SER A 129 14.84 -0.41 3.01
C SER A 129 15.99 -1.01 2.18
N ILE A 130 16.46 -0.32 1.14
CA ILE A 130 17.59 -0.79 0.31
C ILE A 130 18.91 -0.14 0.67
N ASN A 131 18.94 0.83 1.59
CA ASN A 131 20.15 1.54 2.01
C ASN A 131 21.05 1.97 0.83
N ASN A 132 20.45 2.65 -0.16
CA ASN A 132 21.11 3.11 -1.39
C ASN A 132 21.88 2.03 -2.18
N SER A 133 21.49 0.77 -2.05
CA SER A 133 22.16 -0.38 -2.68
C SER A 133 21.24 -1.13 -3.63
N LEU A 134 21.58 -1.11 -4.92
CA LEU A 134 20.92 -1.92 -5.95
C LEU A 134 21.14 -3.43 -5.70
N GLY A 135 22.22 -3.81 -5.02
CA GLY A 135 22.44 -5.18 -4.57
C GLY A 135 21.42 -5.61 -3.51
N THR A 136 21.12 -4.74 -2.57
CA THR A 136 20.10 -4.96 -1.53
C THR A 136 18.71 -5.03 -2.15
N LEU A 137 18.37 -4.13 -3.09
CA LEU A 137 17.12 -4.18 -3.85
C LEU A 137 16.90 -5.57 -4.49
N ARG A 138 17.93 -6.09 -5.18
CA ARG A 138 17.88 -7.44 -5.77
C ARG A 138 17.71 -8.52 -4.71
N ALA A 139 18.40 -8.42 -3.57
CA ALA A 139 18.26 -9.39 -2.48
C ALA A 139 16.83 -9.41 -1.91
N LEU A 140 16.19 -8.25 -1.73
CA LEU A 140 14.79 -8.19 -1.30
C LEU A 140 13.85 -8.86 -2.32
N TYR A 141 14.11 -8.67 -3.62
CA TYR A 141 13.34 -9.36 -4.66
C TYR A 141 13.46 -10.89 -4.58
N GLU A 142 14.69 -11.41 -4.42
CA GLU A 142 14.95 -12.85 -4.23
C GLU A 142 14.26 -13.40 -2.98
N LEU A 143 14.23 -12.61 -1.90
CA LEU A 143 13.52 -12.94 -0.67
C LEU A 143 12.00 -12.91 -0.80
N GLY A 144 11.46 -12.38 -1.91
CA GLY A 144 10.05 -12.47 -2.27
C GLY A 144 9.30 -11.14 -2.32
N VAL A 145 9.97 -10.01 -2.14
CA VAL A 145 9.35 -8.68 -2.26
C VAL A 145 8.97 -8.41 -3.72
N ARG A 146 7.76 -7.88 -3.95
CA ARG A 146 7.19 -7.67 -5.30
C ARG A 146 6.80 -6.25 -5.63
N TYR A 147 6.73 -5.36 -4.65
CA TYR A 147 6.81 -3.92 -4.89
C TYR A 147 7.75 -3.25 -3.90
N MET A 148 8.21 -2.05 -4.24
CA MET A 148 8.79 -1.14 -3.26
C MET A 148 8.21 0.26 -3.45
N THR A 149 7.64 0.83 -2.39
CA THR A 149 7.27 2.24 -2.32
C THR A 149 8.54 3.07 -2.32
N LEU A 150 8.68 4.06 -3.21
CA LEU A 150 9.97 4.73 -3.37
C LEU A 150 10.37 5.56 -2.15
N THR A 151 9.40 6.16 -1.45
CA THR A 151 9.58 6.79 -0.14
C THR A 151 8.52 6.29 0.83
N HIS A 152 8.70 6.56 2.12
CA HIS A 152 7.58 6.60 3.07
C HIS A 152 7.32 8.08 3.40
N ASN A 153 7.11 8.47 4.66
CA ASN A 153 6.75 9.84 5.01
C ASN A 153 7.87 10.87 4.88
N ASP A 154 9.14 10.46 4.85
CA ASP A 154 10.29 11.37 4.79
C ASP A 154 11.04 11.24 3.46
N ASN A 155 11.71 12.31 3.05
CA ASN A 155 12.63 12.26 1.92
C ASN A 155 13.77 11.26 2.19
N ILE A 156 14.23 10.61 1.13
CA ILE A 156 15.47 9.81 1.14
C ILE A 156 16.44 10.36 0.10
N ASP A 157 17.70 9.95 0.10
CA ASP A 157 18.79 10.54 -0.70
C ASP A 157 18.48 10.72 -2.20
N TRP A 158 17.60 9.91 -2.77
CA TRP A 158 17.31 9.88 -4.21
C TRP A 158 15.83 10.09 -4.59
N ALA A 159 14.93 10.36 -3.63
CA ALA A 159 13.51 10.61 -3.89
C ALA A 159 12.85 11.50 -2.83
N ASP A 160 11.97 12.39 -3.28
CA ASP A 160 11.16 13.26 -2.41
C ASP A 160 9.83 12.60 -1.99
N SER A 161 9.47 12.73 -0.71
CA SER A 161 8.19 12.34 -0.12
C SER A 161 7.14 13.45 -0.24
N ALA A 162 5.87 13.10 -0.38
CA ALA A 162 4.76 14.06 -0.42
C ALA A 162 4.52 14.76 0.93
N THR A 163 4.98 14.18 2.03
CA THR A 163 4.76 14.70 3.39
C THR A 163 6.00 15.36 3.98
N ASP A 164 7.03 15.61 3.17
CA ASP A 164 8.25 16.30 3.56
C ASP A 164 8.45 17.56 2.71
N LEU A 165 9.43 18.40 3.08
CA LEU A 165 9.80 19.60 2.32
C LEU A 165 10.49 19.19 1.01
N PRO A 166 10.17 19.81 -0.13
CA PRO A 166 10.84 19.51 -1.40
C PRO A 166 12.37 19.68 -1.31
N ARG A 167 13.13 18.72 -1.85
CA ARG A 167 14.59 18.75 -1.87
C ARG A 167 15.15 18.54 -3.28
N LEU A 168 14.73 17.49 -3.96
CA LEU A 168 15.16 17.14 -5.33
C LEU A 168 14.17 17.67 -6.37
N GLY A 169 12.90 17.83 -5.99
CA GLY A 169 11.79 18.14 -6.90
C GLY A 169 11.30 16.93 -7.70
N GLY A 170 11.78 15.73 -7.40
CA GLY A 170 11.56 14.53 -8.20
C GLY A 170 12.53 13.40 -7.81
N LEU A 171 12.91 12.58 -8.80
CA LEU A 171 13.95 11.56 -8.63
C LEU A 171 15.34 12.13 -8.94
N SER A 172 16.35 11.70 -8.19
CA SER A 172 17.76 11.92 -8.59
C SER A 172 18.18 10.98 -9.72
N ALA A 173 19.41 11.12 -10.25
CA ALA A 173 19.91 10.20 -11.27
C ALA A 173 20.01 8.76 -10.74
N PHE A 174 20.39 8.58 -9.47
CA PHE A 174 20.31 7.28 -8.80
C PHE A 174 18.87 6.80 -8.62
N GLY A 175 17.92 7.68 -8.27
CA GLY A 175 16.50 7.33 -8.16
C GLY A 175 15.93 6.79 -9.47
N HIS A 176 16.29 7.40 -10.60
CA HIS A 176 15.97 6.86 -11.92
C HIS A 176 16.62 5.48 -12.18
N GLU A 177 17.82 5.24 -11.67
CA GLU A 177 18.50 3.94 -11.79
C GLU A 177 17.84 2.86 -10.92
N VAL A 178 17.34 3.22 -9.73
CA VAL A 178 16.53 2.33 -8.89
C VAL A 178 15.29 1.88 -9.65
N VAL A 179 14.54 2.80 -10.27
CA VAL A 179 13.37 2.47 -11.11
C VAL A 179 13.75 1.50 -12.24
N ARG A 180 14.86 1.76 -12.94
CA ARG A 180 15.34 0.87 -14.02
C ARG A 180 15.73 -0.51 -13.53
N GLU A 181 16.32 -0.64 -12.34
CA GLU A 181 16.67 -1.94 -11.78
C GLU A 181 15.42 -2.69 -11.28
N MET A 182 14.44 -1.97 -10.71
CA MET A 182 13.12 -2.52 -10.36
C MET A 182 12.40 -3.11 -11.58
N ASN A 183 12.35 -2.36 -12.70
CA ASN A 183 11.81 -2.88 -13.97
C ASN A 183 12.56 -4.13 -14.45
N ARG A 184 13.89 -4.17 -14.33
CA ARG A 184 14.71 -5.30 -14.76
C ARG A 184 14.45 -6.56 -13.93
N VAL A 185 14.28 -6.44 -12.62
CA VAL A 185 14.02 -7.61 -11.75
C VAL A 185 12.56 -8.03 -11.79
N GLY A 186 11.64 -7.13 -12.12
CA GLY A 186 10.20 -7.37 -12.07
C GLY A 186 9.56 -6.97 -10.74
N MET A 187 10.21 -6.05 -10.00
CA MET A 187 9.63 -5.43 -8.82
C MET A 187 8.78 -4.24 -9.27
N LEU A 188 7.51 -4.21 -8.86
CA LEU A 188 6.60 -3.10 -9.13
C LEU A 188 7.11 -1.83 -8.44
N VAL A 189 7.09 -0.73 -9.18
CA VAL A 189 7.38 0.61 -8.64
C VAL A 189 6.10 1.12 -7.99
N ASP A 190 6.13 1.30 -6.68
CA ASP A 190 5.00 1.86 -5.93
C ASP A 190 5.22 3.35 -5.66
N LEU A 191 4.20 4.14 -6.00
CA LEU A 191 4.17 5.59 -5.97
C LEU A 191 3.24 6.13 -4.88
N SER A 192 2.73 5.29 -3.99
CA SER A 192 2.24 5.76 -2.70
C SER A 192 3.35 6.54 -1.98
N HIS A 193 2.98 7.46 -1.08
CA HIS A 193 3.86 8.35 -0.31
C HIS A 193 4.65 9.41 -1.08
N VAL A 194 5.08 9.16 -2.30
CA VAL A 194 6.03 10.02 -3.01
C VAL A 194 5.45 11.36 -3.42
N ALA A 195 6.29 12.39 -3.52
CA ALA A 195 5.89 13.70 -4.03
C ALA A 195 5.47 13.65 -5.51
N ASP A 196 4.64 14.59 -5.96
CA ASP A 196 4.13 14.61 -7.33
C ASP A 196 5.22 14.63 -8.40
N GLY A 197 6.36 15.26 -8.11
CA GLY A 197 7.53 15.25 -9.00
C GLY A 197 8.06 13.83 -9.22
N VAL A 198 8.19 13.06 -8.13
CA VAL A 198 8.60 11.65 -8.16
C VAL A 198 7.58 10.81 -8.90
N MET A 199 6.27 11.05 -8.72
CA MET A 199 5.23 10.32 -9.47
C MET A 199 5.44 10.46 -10.99
N ARG A 200 5.66 11.69 -11.46
CA ARG A 200 5.86 12.00 -12.89
C ARG A 200 7.16 11.42 -13.42
N ASP A 201 8.26 11.60 -12.68
CA ASP A 201 9.58 11.10 -13.07
C ASP A 201 9.60 9.56 -13.14
N ALA A 202 9.01 8.89 -12.16
CA ALA A 202 8.93 7.44 -12.13
C ALA A 202 8.09 6.89 -13.28
N ILE A 203 6.92 7.47 -13.57
CA ILE A 203 6.09 7.06 -14.72
C ILE A 203 6.83 7.28 -16.05
N ALA A 204 7.54 8.40 -16.19
CA ALA A 204 8.31 8.68 -17.41
C ALA A 204 9.52 7.74 -17.58
N THR A 205 10.09 7.24 -16.48
CA THR A 205 11.26 6.36 -16.48
C THR A 205 10.90 4.89 -16.62
N SER A 206 9.79 4.49 -16.01
CA SER A 206 9.41 3.08 -15.88
C SER A 206 8.99 2.51 -17.23
N THR A 207 9.62 1.39 -17.61
CA THR A 207 9.20 0.59 -18.77
C THR A 207 8.16 -0.47 -18.41
N ALA A 208 7.88 -0.64 -17.11
CA ALA A 208 6.81 -1.49 -16.59
C ALA A 208 5.65 -0.67 -16.02
N PRO A 209 4.46 -1.28 -15.90
CA PRO A 209 3.36 -0.71 -15.13
C PRO A 209 3.77 -0.37 -13.69
N VAL A 210 3.42 0.84 -13.24
CA VAL A 210 3.59 1.26 -11.84
C VAL A 210 2.33 0.97 -11.03
N ILE A 211 2.43 1.02 -9.70
CA ILE A 211 1.26 0.98 -8.82
C ILE A 211 1.25 2.19 -7.87
N PHE A 212 0.07 2.44 -7.31
CA PHE A 212 -0.06 3.07 -6.01
C PHE A 212 -0.72 2.04 -5.11
N SER A 213 0.04 1.42 -4.20
CA SER A 213 -0.43 0.37 -3.29
C SER A 213 -1.57 0.82 -2.37
N HIS A 214 -1.58 2.09 -1.94
CA HIS A 214 -2.62 2.67 -1.07
C HIS A 214 -2.68 4.22 -1.18
N SER A 215 -3.29 4.73 -2.25
CA SER A 215 -3.53 6.17 -2.43
C SER A 215 -4.86 6.43 -3.14
N SER A 216 -5.55 7.49 -2.72
CA SER A 216 -6.87 7.88 -3.24
C SER A 216 -6.78 9.15 -4.12
N SER A 217 -7.89 9.64 -4.67
CA SER A 217 -7.89 10.83 -5.56
C SER A 217 -7.69 12.16 -4.83
N ARG A 218 -6.78 13.00 -5.32
CA ARG A 218 -6.52 14.35 -4.76
C ARG A 218 -7.59 15.36 -5.17
N ALA A 219 -8.19 15.21 -6.34
CA ALA A 219 -9.28 16.07 -6.79
C ALA A 219 -10.55 15.91 -5.92
N VAL A 220 -10.76 14.74 -5.33
CA VAL A 220 -11.86 14.49 -4.38
C VAL A 220 -11.52 14.99 -2.98
N CYS A 221 -10.29 14.76 -2.51
CA CYS A 221 -9.81 15.25 -1.22
C CYS A 221 -8.37 15.75 -1.35
N ASP A 222 -8.16 17.07 -1.19
CA ASP A 222 -6.85 17.71 -1.38
C ASP A 222 -5.91 17.39 -0.21
N HIS A 223 -5.13 16.33 -0.38
CA HIS A 223 -4.12 15.88 0.56
C HIS A 223 -2.89 15.37 -0.22
N PRO A 224 -1.66 15.66 0.22
CA PRO A 224 -0.43 15.27 -0.50
C PRO A 224 -0.29 13.75 -0.71
N ARG A 225 -0.82 12.92 0.19
CA ARG A 225 -0.84 11.45 -0.01
C ARG A 225 -1.76 10.97 -1.14
N ASN A 226 -2.66 11.81 -1.64
CA ASN A 226 -3.56 11.46 -2.74
C ASN A 226 -2.97 11.81 -4.10
N ILE A 227 -3.49 11.18 -5.16
CA ILE A 227 -2.96 11.21 -6.52
C ILE A 227 -3.57 12.38 -7.32
N PRO A 228 -2.77 13.26 -7.93
CA PRO A 228 -3.26 14.27 -8.88
C PRO A 228 -3.88 13.67 -10.15
N ASP A 229 -4.83 14.38 -10.75
CA ASP A 229 -5.52 13.92 -11.96
C ASP A 229 -4.59 13.75 -13.17
N ASP A 230 -3.56 14.59 -13.31
CA ASP A 230 -2.58 14.45 -14.40
C ASP A 230 -1.77 13.15 -14.31
N VAL A 231 -1.52 12.69 -13.08
CA VAL A 231 -0.84 11.42 -12.79
C VAL A 231 -1.79 10.24 -13.02
N LEU A 232 -3.03 10.32 -12.54
CA LEU A 232 -4.06 9.31 -12.82
C LEU A 232 -4.28 9.12 -14.33
N ALA A 233 -4.32 10.22 -15.09
CA ALA A 233 -4.51 10.20 -16.54
C ALA A 233 -3.33 9.60 -17.32
N ALA A 234 -2.15 9.46 -16.70
CA ALA A 234 -0.99 8.81 -17.31
C ALA A 234 -1.00 7.28 -17.19
N LEU A 235 -1.79 6.72 -16.25
CA LEU A 235 -1.84 5.28 -16.00
C LEU A 235 -2.28 4.44 -17.21
N PRO A 236 -3.23 4.86 -18.07
CA PRO A 236 -3.55 4.12 -19.29
C PRO A 236 -2.37 3.88 -20.23
N ALA A 237 -1.51 4.88 -20.40
CA ALA A 237 -0.34 4.76 -21.26
C ALA A 237 0.78 3.93 -20.61
N ASN A 238 0.92 4.01 -19.29
CA ASN A 238 1.90 3.23 -18.53
C ASN A 238 1.46 1.76 -18.28
N GLY A 239 0.15 1.50 -18.20
CA GLY A 239 -0.44 0.20 -17.83
C GLY A 239 -0.70 0.00 -16.33
N GLY A 240 -0.36 1.00 -15.51
CA GLY A 240 -0.36 0.93 -14.04
C GLY A 240 -1.74 0.88 -13.38
N VAL A 241 -1.75 0.76 -12.05
CA VAL A 241 -2.96 0.63 -11.21
C VAL A 241 -2.86 1.49 -9.96
N ALA A 242 -3.85 2.35 -9.72
CA ALA A 242 -3.99 3.09 -8.47
C ALA A 242 -4.96 2.38 -7.51
N MET A 243 -4.46 1.92 -6.37
CA MET A 243 -5.24 1.14 -5.40
C MET A 243 -5.77 2.07 -4.30
N ALA A 244 -7.08 2.28 -4.28
CA ALA A 244 -7.71 3.26 -3.40
C ALA A 244 -7.61 2.82 -1.93
N THR A 245 -7.23 3.76 -1.06
CA THR A 245 -7.04 3.53 0.37
C THR A 245 -8.19 4.04 1.21
N PHE A 246 -8.29 3.55 2.44
CA PHE A 246 -9.41 3.81 3.35
C PHE A 246 -9.08 4.81 4.45
N VAL A 247 -7.84 5.31 4.53
CA VAL A 247 -7.37 6.21 5.60
C VAL A 247 -8.24 7.48 5.70
N PRO A 248 -9.05 7.65 6.76
CA PRO A 248 -10.02 8.75 6.85
C PRO A 248 -9.42 10.14 6.68
N LYS A 249 -8.24 10.37 7.27
CA LYS A 249 -7.51 11.65 7.16
C LYS A 249 -6.94 11.93 5.76
N PHE A 250 -7.06 11.00 4.80
CA PHE A 250 -6.74 11.23 3.40
C PHE A 250 -8.00 11.35 2.54
N VAL A 251 -9.08 10.65 2.89
CA VAL A 251 -10.26 10.52 2.02
C VAL A 251 -11.43 11.45 2.39
N LEU A 252 -11.43 12.00 3.60
CA LEU A 252 -12.51 12.88 4.06
C LEU A 252 -11.95 14.29 4.30
N PRO A 253 -12.38 15.33 3.55
CA PRO A 253 -11.87 16.69 3.71
C PRO A 253 -11.99 17.22 5.15
N GLU A 254 -13.08 16.90 5.84
CA GLU A 254 -13.29 17.27 7.23
C GLU A 254 -12.27 16.61 8.15
N ALA A 255 -11.92 15.34 7.90
CA ALA A 255 -10.90 14.65 8.67
C ALA A 255 -9.50 15.22 8.41
N VAL A 256 -9.19 15.64 7.17
CA VAL A 256 -7.93 16.37 6.87
C VAL A 256 -7.82 17.62 7.72
N VAL A 257 -8.87 18.47 7.72
CA VAL A 257 -8.90 19.72 8.49
C VAL A 257 -8.78 19.43 9.98
N TRP A 258 -9.48 18.41 10.48
CA TRP A 258 -9.44 17.99 11.87
C TRP A 258 -8.04 17.51 12.28
N THR A 259 -7.39 16.66 11.49
CA THR A 259 -6.03 16.18 11.76
C THR A 259 -5.03 17.32 11.80
N LEU A 260 -5.09 18.27 10.86
CA LEU A 260 -4.22 19.45 10.89
C LEU A 260 -4.44 20.31 12.15
N ALA A 261 -5.66 20.36 12.68
CA ALA A 261 -5.96 21.04 13.94
C ALA A 261 -5.41 20.27 15.16
N ALA A 262 -5.57 18.94 15.18
CA ALA A 262 -4.99 18.09 16.22
C ALA A 262 -3.45 18.20 16.26
N ASP A 263 -2.79 18.15 15.10
CA ASP A 263 -1.34 18.30 15.00
C ASP A 263 -0.85 19.67 15.48
N ARG A 264 -1.61 20.74 15.19
CA ARG A 264 -1.32 22.07 15.73
C ARG A 264 -1.45 22.10 17.24
N ASN A 265 -2.53 21.52 17.79
CA ASN A 265 -2.73 21.40 19.23
C ASN A 265 -1.55 20.65 19.90
N MET A 266 -1.09 19.55 19.32
CA MET A 266 0.08 18.81 19.82
C MET A 266 1.34 19.68 19.85
N ARG A 267 1.62 20.40 18.75
CA ARG A 267 2.78 21.31 18.64
C ARG A 267 2.71 22.49 19.61
N GLU A 268 1.53 23.06 19.83
CA GLU A 268 1.30 24.14 20.81
C GLU A 268 1.57 23.68 22.25
N HIS A 269 1.44 22.38 22.54
CA HIS A 269 1.83 21.76 23.81
C HIS A 269 3.30 21.31 23.84
N GLY A 270 4.10 21.66 22.83
CA GLY A 270 5.53 21.33 22.75
C GLY A 270 5.83 19.88 22.38
N LEU A 271 4.85 19.15 21.84
CA LEU A 271 5.00 17.75 21.44
C LEU A 271 5.12 17.61 19.93
N HIS A 272 5.81 16.55 19.51
CA HIS A 272 5.73 16.11 18.13
C HIS A 272 4.31 15.55 17.87
N HIS A 273 3.74 15.83 16.70
CA HIS A 273 2.37 15.40 16.38
C HIS A 273 2.21 13.87 16.25
N LEU A 274 3.32 13.14 16.11
CA LEU A 274 3.35 11.66 16.14
C LEU A 274 3.76 11.09 17.50
N ASP A 275 3.83 11.90 18.55
CA ASP A 275 4.19 11.44 19.90
C ASP A 275 3.07 10.54 20.46
N THR A 276 3.42 9.35 20.95
CA THR A 276 2.50 8.35 21.52
C THR A 276 2.69 8.14 23.02
N THR A 277 3.45 9.01 23.70
CA THR A 277 3.61 8.96 25.15
C THR A 277 2.27 9.11 25.86
N PRO A 278 2.13 8.63 27.12
CA PRO A 278 0.89 8.82 27.88
C PRO A 278 0.46 10.29 28.03
N GLN A 279 1.41 11.23 27.99
CA GLN A 279 1.10 12.66 28.00
C GLN A 279 0.50 13.10 26.66
N ALA A 280 1.14 12.74 25.55
CA ALA A 280 0.67 13.04 24.21
C ALA A 280 -0.73 12.49 23.95
N MET A 281 -0.97 11.24 24.34
CA MET A 281 -2.29 10.60 24.18
C MET A 281 -3.37 11.32 24.98
N ARG A 282 -3.10 11.75 26.23
CA ARG A 282 -4.07 12.54 27.00
C ARG A 282 -4.41 13.88 26.33
N ILE A 283 -3.41 14.60 25.83
CA ILE A 283 -3.63 15.89 25.13
C ILE A 283 -4.46 15.69 23.86
N HIS A 284 -4.19 14.61 23.13
CA HIS A 284 -4.95 14.24 21.94
C HIS A 284 -6.39 13.81 22.27
N GLU A 285 -6.58 13.02 23.33
CA GLU A 285 -7.90 12.62 23.85
C GLU A 285 -8.74 13.84 24.29
N ASP A 286 -8.13 14.78 25.02
CA ASP A 286 -8.79 16.03 25.43
C ASP A 286 -9.20 16.87 24.21
N PHE A 287 -8.34 16.95 23.19
CA PHE A 287 -8.66 17.61 21.93
C PHE A 287 -9.83 16.94 21.22
N GLU A 288 -9.84 15.61 21.14
CA GLU A 288 -10.89 14.82 20.48
C GLU A 288 -12.23 14.86 21.23
N ALA A 289 -12.21 14.94 22.57
CA ALA A 289 -13.41 15.14 23.38
C ALA A 289 -14.07 16.51 23.13
N ALA A 290 -13.25 17.56 22.93
CA ALA A 290 -13.72 18.91 22.61
C ALA A 290 -14.09 19.08 21.13
N HIS A 291 -13.44 18.33 20.24
CA HIS A 291 -13.62 18.38 18.79
C HIS A 291 -13.84 16.95 18.28
N PRO A 292 -15.08 16.44 18.30
CA PRO A 292 -15.36 15.09 17.85
C PRO A 292 -14.84 14.83 16.44
N ARG A 293 -14.16 13.70 16.26
CA ARG A 293 -13.55 13.31 14.99
C ARG A 293 -14.61 13.11 13.89
N PRO A 294 -14.41 13.65 12.67
CA PRO A 294 -15.26 13.35 11.52
C PRO A 294 -15.18 11.87 11.11
N GLU A 295 -16.32 11.26 10.80
CA GLU A 295 -16.42 9.84 10.45
C GLU A 295 -16.55 9.66 8.93
N ALA A 296 -15.54 9.05 8.30
CA ALA A 296 -15.62 8.59 6.91
C ALA A 296 -16.54 7.37 6.79
N THR A 297 -17.05 7.09 5.59
CA THR A 297 -17.94 5.96 5.33
C THR A 297 -17.55 5.19 4.07
N VAL A 298 -18.18 4.04 3.83
CA VAL A 298 -18.09 3.34 2.53
C VAL A 298 -18.33 4.28 1.34
N ALA A 299 -19.33 5.16 1.43
CA ALA A 299 -19.66 6.10 0.35
C ALA A 299 -18.51 7.07 0.07
N THR A 300 -17.76 7.49 1.10
CA THR A 300 -16.57 8.32 0.95
C THR A 300 -15.53 7.64 0.05
N ILE A 301 -15.27 6.34 0.27
CA ILE A 301 -14.33 5.58 -0.57
C ILE A 301 -14.86 5.39 -1.99
N ALA A 302 -16.16 5.14 -2.13
CA ALA A 302 -16.78 5.00 -3.43
C ALA A 302 -16.73 6.32 -4.25
N ASP A 303 -16.78 7.49 -3.62
CA ASP A 303 -16.61 8.80 -4.29
C ASP A 303 -15.21 8.93 -4.91
N HIS A 304 -14.17 8.50 -4.19
CA HIS A 304 -12.82 8.44 -4.74
C HIS A 304 -12.72 7.47 -5.91
N LEU A 305 -13.31 6.27 -5.80
CA LEU A 305 -13.26 5.27 -6.86
C LEU A 305 -14.03 5.71 -8.12
N ASP A 306 -15.17 6.38 -7.98
CA ASP A 306 -15.91 6.94 -9.13
C ASP A 306 -15.06 7.97 -9.89
N HIS A 307 -14.40 8.88 -9.17
CA HIS A 307 -13.51 9.88 -9.80
C HIS A 307 -12.27 9.22 -10.42
N MET A 308 -11.60 8.33 -9.69
CA MET A 308 -10.43 7.61 -10.20
C MET A 308 -10.78 6.81 -11.46
N ARG A 309 -11.94 6.15 -11.48
CA ARG A 309 -12.46 5.46 -12.66
C ARG A 309 -12.69 6.42 -13.83
N ALA A 310 -13.22 7.61 -13.58
CA ALA A 310 -13.49 8.61 -14.62
C ALA A 310 -12.19 9.14 -15.28
N VAL A 311 -11.12 9.31 -14.50
CA VAL A 311 -9.85 9.86 -14.98
C VAL A 311 -8.89 8.78 -15.49
N ALA A 312 -8.63 7.75 -14.69
CA ALA A 312 -7.67 6.69 -15.02
C ALA A 312 -8.30 5.54 -15.82
N GLY A 313 -9.61 5.34 -15.75
CA GLY A 313 -10.30 4.20 -16.37
C GLY A 313 -10.34 2.96 -15.47
N ILE A 314 -11.34 2.08 -15.71
CA ILE A 314 -11.61 0.91 -14.85
C ILE A 314 -10.48 -0.12 -14.84
N ASP A 315 -9.65 -0.16 -15.88
CA ASP A 315 -8.50 -1.06 -15.96
C ASP A 315 -7.32 -0.59 -15.09
N HIS A 316 -7.39 0.60 -14.48
CA HIS A 316 -6.26 1.25 -13.81
C HIS A 316 -6.52 1.57 -12.35
N ILE A 317 -7.48 0.88 -11.73
CA ILE A 317 -7.83 1.05 -10.31
C ILE A 317 -7.89 -0.27 -9.56
N GLY A 318 -7.56 -0.24 -8.27
CA GLY A 318 -7.57 -1.37 -7.33
C GLY A 318 -7.97 -0.94 -5.92
N ILE A 319 -7.69 -1.76 -4.91
CA ILE A 319 -8.00 -1.50 -3.49
C ILE A 319 -6.75 -1.76 -2.64
N GLY A 320 -6.43 -0.85 -1.71
CA GLY A 320 -5.35 -1.02 -0.75
C GLY A 320 -5.73 -0.41 0.59
N GLY A 321 -6.33 -1.23 1.45
CA GLY A 321 -7.11 -0.78 2.61
C GLY A 321 -6.31 -0.08 3.70
N ASP A 322 -4.99 -0.30 3.77
CA ASP A 322 -4.11 0.21 4.84
C ASP A 322 -4.49 -0.34 6.23
N TYR A 323 -5.07 -1.54 6.26
CA TYR A 323 -5.43 -2.22 7.51
C TYR A 323 -4.19 -2.54 8.33
N ASP A 324 -4.34 -2.49 9.66
CA ASP A 324 -3.25 -2.53 10.66
C ASP A 324 -2.15 -1.43 10.52
N GLY A 325 -2.22 -0.57 9.49
CA GLY A 325 -1.29 0.55 9.26
C GLY A 325 -1.84 1.91 9.71
N THR A 326 -3.17 2.02 9.77
CA THR A 326 -3.86 3.21 10.28
C THR A 326 -4.69 2.91 11.53
N ALA A 327 -4.78 3.88 12.45
CA ALA A 327 -5.53 3.73 13.69
C ALA A 327 -7.06 3.90 13.52
N PHE A 328 -7.51 4.49 12.41
CA PHE A 328 -8.91 4.84 12.20
C PHE A 328 -9.38 4.39 10.82
N THR A 329 -10.61 3.89 10.77
CA THR A 329 -11.19 3.31 9.56
C THR A 329 -12.58 3.91 9.28
N PRO A 330 -13.03 3.92 8.01
CA PRO A 330 -14.38 4.35 7.67
C PRO A 330 -15.44 3.40 8.24
N ARG A 331 -16.60 3.93 8.59
CA ARG A 331 -17.76 3.12 8.97
C ARG A 331 -18.19 2.21 7.81
N GLY A 332 -18.38 0.93 8.10
CA GLY A 332 -18.61 -0.16 7.15
C GLY A 332 -17.32 -0.76 6.56
N LEU A 333 -16.16 -0.22 6.91
CA LEU A 333 -14.82 -0.69 6.52
C LEU A 333 -13.90 -0.81 7.74
N GLU A 334 -14.48 -1.13 8.90
CA GLU A 334 -13.81 -1.09 10.20
C GLU A 334 -12.59 -2.03 10.27
N ASP A 335 -12.67 -3.14 9.56
CA ASP A 335 -11.65 -4.18 9.51
C ASP A 335 -11.69 -4.92 8.15
N VAL A 336 -10.78 -5.88 7.95
CA VAL A 336 -10.64 -6.60 6.66
C VAL A 336 -11.88 -7.39 6.24
N SER A 337 -12.94 -7.49 7.07
CA SER A 337 -14.22 -8.09 6.67
C SER A 337 -15.16 -7.11 5.93
N GLY A 338 -14.78 -5.84 5.82
CA GLY A 338 -15.63 -4.75 5.32
C GLY A 338 -15.77 -4.64 3.80
N TYR A 339 -14.86 -5.20 2.98
CA TYR A 339 -14.88 -5.01 1.52
C TYR A 339 -16.22 -5.31 0.83
N PRO A 340 -17.02 -6.32 1.21
CA PRO A 340 -18.33 -6.56 0.60
C PRO A 340 -19.28 -5.37 0.70
N ASN A 341 -19.14 -4.52 1.72
CA ASN A 341 -19.94 -3.30 1.87
C ASN A 341 -19.57 -2.28 0.78
N LEU A 342 -18.28 -2.12 0.48
CA LEU A 342 -17.80 -1.27 -0.63
C LEU A 342 -18.28 -1.78 -1.98
N ILE A 343 -18.16 -3.08 -2.22
CA ILE A 343 -18.65 -3.67 -3.48
C ILE A 343 -20.18 -3.51 -3.60
N ALA A 344 -20.93 -3.62 -2.50
CA ALA A 344 -22.38 -3.40 -2.49
C ALA A 344 -22.75 -1.93 -2.78
N GLU A 345 -22.00 -0.97 -2.24
CA GLU A 345 -22.15 0.45 -2.54
C GLU A 345 -21.90 0.72 -4.03
N LEU A 346 -20.79 0.21 -4.59
CA LEU A 346 -20.46 0.40 -6.01
C LEU A 346 -21.49 -0.25 -6.95
N LEU A 347 -22.02 -1.43 -6.60
CA LEU A 347 -23.19 -2.03 -7.29
C LEU A 347 -24.40 -1.10 -7.24
N GLY A 348 -24.65 -0.46 -6.09
CA GLY A 348 -25.68 0.57 -5.91
C GLY A 348 -25.50 1.79 -6.81
N ARG A 349 -24.25 2.14 -7.11
CA ARG A 349 -23.87 3.21 -8.05
C ARG A 349 -23.86 2.78 -9.52
N GLY A 350 -24.21 1.53 -9.81
CA GLY A 350 -24.33 1.01 -11.17
C GLY A 350 -23.04 0.46 -11.78
N TRP A 351 -22.02 0.17 -10.96
CA TRP A 351 -20.83 -0.55 -11.44
C TRP A 351 -21.22 -1.96 -11.89
N SER A 352 -20.69 -2.40 -13.03
CA SER A 352 -20.96 -3.74 -13.54
C SER A 352 -20.14 -4.79 -12.79
N GLU A 353 -20.60 -6.04 -12.78
CA GLU A 353 -19.83 -7.15 -12.20
C GLU A 353 -18.47 -7.35 -12.92
N GLY A 354 -18.41 -7.02 -14.21
CA GLY A 354 -17.16 -7.01 -14.97
C GLY A 354 -16.18 -5.92 -14.52
N ASP A 355 -16.69 -4.73 -14.18
CA ASP A 355 -15.87 -3.63 -13.63
C ASP A 355 -15.34 -4.02 -12.24
N LEU A 356 -16.20 -4.56 -11.39
CA LEU A 356 -15.84 -4.94 -10.03
C LEU A 356 -14.85 -6.10 -10.01
N ALA A 357 -14.96 -7.06 -10.95
CA ALA A 357 -13.95 -8.11 -11.12
C ALA A 357 -12.57 -7.55 -11.54
N LYS A 358 -12.54 -6.43 -12.28
CA LYS A 358 -11.29 -5.73 -12.60
C LYS A 358 -10.70 -5.06 -11.37
N LEU A 359 -11.53 -4.29 -10.66
CA LEU A 359 -11.17 -3.59 -9.42
C LEU A 359 -10.60 -4.55 -8.37
N THR A 360 -11.25 -5.69 -8.14
CA THR A 360 -10.89 -6.60 -7.05
C THR A 360 -9.75 -7.54 -7.43
N TRP A 361 -9.76 -8.13 -8.63
CA TRP A 361 -8.84 -9.22 -8.97
C TRP A 361 -7.98 -8.94 -10.20
N ARG A 362 -8.62 -8.67 -11.34
CA ARG A 362 -7.95 -8.79 -12.65
C ARG A 362 -6.88 -7.72 -12.85
N ASN A 363 -7.06 -6.51 -12.34
CA ASN A 363 -6.05 -5.45 -12.47
C ASN A 363 -4.81 -5.77 -11.64
N GLY A 364 -4.98 -6.27 -10.41
CA GLY A 364 -3.86 -6.69 -9.54
C GLY A 364 -3.06 -7.86 -10.14
N VAL A 365 -3.73 -8.84 -10.75
CA VAL A 365 -3.05 -9.94 -11.47
C VAL A 365 -2.35 -9.43 -12.73
N ARG A 366 -3.01 -8.58 -13.52
CA ARG A 366 -2.45 -8.04 -14.78
C ARG A 366 -1.18 -7.24 -14.52
N VAL A 367 -1.21 -6.31 -13.58
CA VAL A 367 -0.08 -5.40 -13.33
C VAL A 367 1.19 -6.18 -12.95
N LEU A 368 1.05 -7.23 -12.14
CA LEU A 368 2.15 -8.13 -11.80
C LEU A 368 2.64 -8.94 -13.02
N ARG A 369 1.73 -9.50 -13.82
CA ARG A 369 2.07 -10.27 -15.03
C ARG A 369 2.81 -9.43 -16.07
N ASP A 370 2.40 -8.17 -16.23
CA ASP A 370 3.00 -7.24 -17.17
C ASP A 370 4.41 -6.83 -16.69
N ALA A 371 4.60 -6.61 -15.38
CA ALA A 371 5.93 -6.37 -14.80
C ALA A 371 6.88 -7.56 -15.00
N GLU A 372 6.41 -8.80 -14.82
CA GLU A 372 7.18 -10.01 -15.12
C GLU A 372 7.57 -10.09 -16.60
N ALA A 373 6.68 -9.68 -17.51
CA ALA A 373 6.95 -9.66 -18.94
C ALA A 373 8.05 -8.66 -19.30
N VAL A 374 7.99 -7.46 -18.74
CA VAL A 374 9.03 -6.44 -18.90
C VAL A 374 10.36 -6.92 -18.32
N ALA A 375 10.35 -7.55 -17.15
CA ALA A 375 11.56 -8.10 -16.53
C ALA A 375 12.25 -9.13 -17.42
N ARG A 376 11.48 -10.07 -18.03
CA ARG A 376 12.03 -11.05 -18.98
C ARG A 376 12.71 -10.39 -20.17
N ASP A 377 12.10 -9.33 -20.73
CA ASP A 377 12.67 -8.60 -21.85
C ASP A 377 13.92 -7.80 -21.44
N GLU A 378 13.86 -7.04 -20.35
CA GLU A 378 15.00 -6.27 -19.82
C GLU A 378 16.21 -7.16 -19.48
N GLN A 379 15.98 -8.31 -18.84
CA GLN A 379 17.02 -9.28 -18.49
C GLN A 379 17.66 -9.94 -19.73
N SER A 380 16.92 -10.03 -20.84
CA SER A 380 17.47 -10.51 -22.11
C SER A 380 18.37 -9.47 -22.80
N ARG A 381 18.14 -8.17 -22.52
CA ARG A 381 18.84 -7.05 -23.15
C ARG A 381 20.07 -6.58 -22.37
N ARG A 382 20.07 -6.69 -21.03
CA ARG A 382 21.16 -6.18 -20.19
C ARG A 382 21.30 -6.94 -18.85
N GLY A 383 22.52 -6.91 -18.30
CA GLY A 383 22.82 -7.39 -16.96
C GLY A 383 22.32 -6.46 -15.83
N PRO A 384 22.51 -6.86 -14.56
CA PRO A 384 22.23 -6.01 -13.41
C PRO A 384 23.06 -4.73 -13.42
N SER A 385 22.47 -3.64 -12.93
CA SER A 385 23.24 -2.43 -12.67
C SER A 385 24.16 -2.60 -11.46
N HIS A 386 25.36 -2.04 -11.60
CA HIS A 386 26.38 -1.93 -10.55
C HIS A 386 26.63 -0.47 -10.14
N ALA A 387 25.83 0.47 -10.67
CA ALA A 387 25.97 1.88 -10.34
C ALA A 387 25.71 2.13 -8.85
N THR A 388 26.43 3.10 -8.32
CA THR A 388 26.28 3.58 -6.94
C THR A 388 25.68 4.97 -6.92
N ILE A 389 25.07 5.37 -5.80
CA ILE A 389 24.58 6.73 -5.62
C ILE A 389 25.70 7.75 -5.76
N ALA A 390 26.90 7.45 -5.24
CA ALA A 390 28.06 8.32 -5.34
C ALA A 390 28.52 8.57 -6.79
N GLU A 391 28.36 7.58 -7.68
CA GLU A 391 28.69 7.73 -9.10
C GLU A 391 27.65 8.55 -9.87
N LEU A 392 26.36 8.42 -9.52
CA LEU A 392 25.26 9.05 -10.27
C LEU A 392 24.89 10.44 -9.75
N ASP A 393 24.89 10.63 -8.43
CA ASP A 393 24.46 11.87 -7.78
C ASP A 393 25.62 12.65 -7.13
N GLY A 394 26.80 12.03 -7.03
CA GLY A 394 27.98 12.59 -6.35
C GLY A 394 28.07 12.21 -4.87
N VAL A 395 29.17 12.61 -4.23
CA VAL A 395 29.37 12.38 -2.79
C VAL A 395 28.62 13.47 -2.01
N HIS A 396 27.66 13.06 -1.17
CA HIS A 396 26.95 13.93 -0.24
C HIS A 396 27.66 14.06 1.10
#